data_AF-A0A0G2AKV3-F1
#
_entry.id   AF-A0A0G2AKV3-F1
#
_cell.length_a   1.000
_cell.length_b   1.000
_cell.length_c   1.000
_cell.angle_alpha   90.00
_cell.angle_beta   90.00
_cell.angle_gamma   90.00
#
_symmetry.space_group_name_H-M   'P 1'
#
loop_
_entity.id
_entity.type
_entity.pdbx_description
1 polymer ?
#
loop_
_entity_poly.entity_id
_entity_poly.type
_entity_poly.pdbx_seq_one_letter_code
_entity_poly.pdbx_strand_id
1 'polypeptide(L)'
;MSKNSLFLLAVIFALFALSLFVISRPKPSPVPSPTTVTFVAQENSGGEVDVKVTPLVLKAGEKPQFEIEFNTHSVELDFDISQIASLTDEDGNSDTSSTWEGSPPGGHHRSGTLIFTAPLIQTKSVNLTIRDISGVSKREFTWQL
;
A
#
# COMPACT_ATOMS: atom_id res chain seq x y z
N MET A 1 -36.27 54.30 -46.33
CA MET A 1 -37.68 54.59 -46.00
C MET A 1 -38.55 53.38 -46.36
N SER A 2 -39.61 53.20 -45.59
CA SER A 2 -40.46 52.02 -45.37
C SER A 2 -41.12 51.38 -46.60
N LYS A 3 -41.47 50.09 -46.49
CA LYS A 3 -42.86 49.57 -46.41
C LYS A 3 -42.99 48.10 -46.84
N ASN A 4 -43.60 47.33 -45.93
CA ASN A 4 -44.59 46.27 -46.17
C ASN A 4 -44.18 44.92 -46.77
N SER A 5 -44.94 43.93 -46.28
CA SER A 5 -45.09 42.54 -46.72
C SER A 5 -44.09 41.54 -46.09
N LEU A 6 -44.53 40.76 -45.12
CA LEU A 6 -45.30 39.52 -45.34
C LEU A 6 -44.34 38.38 -45.71
N PHE A 7 -43.91 37.59 -44.72
CA PHE A 7 -43.81 36.14 -44.87
C PHE A 7 -44.07 35.47 -43.52
N LEU A 8 -45.16 34.70 -43.52
CA LEU A 8 -45.64 33.81 -42.48
C LEU A 8 -44.81 32.52 -42.40
N LEU A 9 -45.08 31.75 -41.34
CA LEU A 9 -44.78 30.35 -41.03
C LEU A 9 -43.42 30.09 -40.34
N ALA A 10 -43.29 29.31 -39.27
CA ALA A 10 -44.21 28.76 -38.26
C ALA A 10 -43.34 27.99 -37.24
N VAL A 11 -43.96 27.67 -36.10
CA VAL A 11 -43.73 26.48 -35.27
C VAL A 11 -42.71 26.58 -34.11
N ILE A 12 -43.20 26.76 -32.86
CA ILE A 12 -43.46 25.77 -31.78
C ILE A 12 -42.22 25.53 -30.87
N PHE A 13 -42.52 25.36 -29.59
CA PHE A 13 -41.75 24.76 -28.48
C PHE A 13 -41.01 25.79 -27.62
N ALA A 14 -41.65 26.26 -26.56
CA ALA A 14 -41.70 25.59 -25.25
C ALA A 14 -40.37 25.74 -24.50
N LEU A 15 -40.50 26.05 -23.22
CA LEU A 15 -39.67 25.65 -22.09
C LEU A 15 -39.70 26.82 -21.11
N PHE A 16 -40.77 26.88 -20.33
CA PHE A 16 -40.69 26.48 -18.93
C PHE A 16 -39.58 27.24 -18.22
N ALA A 17 -39.99 28.33 -17.56
CA ALA A 17 -39.31 28.83 -16.38
C ALA A 17 -39.40 27.72 -15.30
N LEU A 18 -38.56 26.69 -15.43
CA LEU A 18 -38.40 25.66 -14.43
C LEU A 18 -37.21 26.09 -13.58
N SER A 19 -37.55 26.62 -12.42
CA SER A 19 -36.64 26.85 -11.31
C SER A 19 -35.66 25.68 -11.21
N LEU A 20 -34.37 26.01 -11.26
CA LEU A 20 -33.28 25.11 -10.91
C LEU A 20 -33.37 24.79 -9.40
N PHE A 21 -34.33 23.96 -9.02
CA PHE A 21 -34.30 23.28 -7.74
C PHE A 21 -33.33 22.12 -7.90
N VAL A 22 -32.05 22.41 -7.69
CA VAL A 22 -31.03 21.38 -7.53
C VAL A 22 -31.44 20.59 -6.28
N ILE A 23 -32.12 19.46 -6.47
CA ILE A 23 -32.38 18.49 -5.42
C ILE A 23 -31.00 18.01 -4.96
N SER A 24 -30.52 18.56 -3.85
CA SER A 24 -29.35 18.05 -3.14
C SER A 24 -29.66 16.61 -2.75
N ARG A 25 -29.16 15.64 -3.50
CA ARG A 25 -29.20 14.24 -3.08
C ARG A 25 -28.40 14.16 -1.78
N PRO A 26 -28.95 13.64 -0.68
CA PRO A 26 -28.16 13.43 0.52
C PRO A 26 -26.97 12.54 0.15
N LYS A 27 -25.77 13.05 0.39
CA LYS A 27 -24.52 12.29 0.22
C LYS A 27 -24.66 11.02 1.06
N PRO A 28 -24.46 9.81 0.50
CA PRO A 28 -24.48 8.59 1.28
C PRO A 28 -23.53 8.76 2.47
N SER A 29 -24.04 8.56 3.68
CA SER A 29 -23.20 8.52 4.87
C SER A 29 -22.13 7.45 4.66
N PRO A 30 -20.86 7.71 5.02
CA PRO A 30 -19.83 6.68 4.95
C PRO A 30 -20.27 5.50 5.82
N VAL A 31 -20.46 4.34 5.19
CA VAL A 31 -20.56 3.07 5.91
C VAL A 31 -19.23 2.92 6.66
N PRO A 32 -19.22 2.67 7.97
CA PRO A 32 -17.98 2.43 8.68
C PRO A 32 -17.30 1.21 8.05
N SER A 33 -16.20 1.46 7.34
CA SER A 33 -15.26 0.41 6.94
C SER A 33 -14.78 -0.31 8.20
N PRO A 34 -14.51 -1.63 8.16
CA PRO A 34 -13.86 -2.29 9.28
C PRO A 34 -12.59 -1.52 9.61
N THR A 35 -12.37 -1.22 10.90
CA THR A 35 -11.18 -0.55 11.41
C THR A 35 -9.96 -1.32 10.94
N THR A 36 -9.37 -0.87 9.83
CA THR A 36 -8.09 -1.38 9.37
C THR A 36 -7.08 -0.80 10.34
N VAL A 37 -6.42 -1.68 11.10
CA VAL A 37 -5.24 -1.28 11.86
C VAL A 37 -4.20 -0.91 10.81
N THR A 38 -4.08 0.39 10.51
CA THR A 38 -3.09 0.87 9.55
C THR A 38 -1.74 0.91 10.25
N PHE A 39 -0.94 -0.14 10.07
CA PHE A 39 0.45 -0.10 10.50
C PHE A 39 1.21 0.95 9.69
N VAL A 40 2.06 1.72 10.38
CA VAL A 40 2.88 2.75 9.74
C VAL A 40 4.07 2.09 9.05
N ALA A 41 4.28 2.41 7.77
CA ALA A 41 5.46 1.95 7.05
C ALA A 41 6.75 2.49 7.71
N GLN A 42 7.82 1.70 7.67
CA GLN A 42 9.13 2.11 8.16
C GLN A 42 10.16 2.04 7.04
N GLU A 43 11.12 2.96 7.08
CA GLU A 43 12.19 3.08 6.09
C GLU A 43 13.55 2.91 6.77
N ASN A 44 14.47 2.25 6.07
CA ASN A 44 15.85 2.06 6.49
C ASN A 44 16.77 2.14 5.28
N SER A 45 17.48 3.27 5.18
CA SER A 45 18.42 3.58 4.12
C SER A 45 19.85 3.30 4.54
N GLY A 46 20.66 2.73 3.65
CA GLY A 46 22.08 2.51 3.89
C GLY A 46 22.71 1.69 2.78
N GLY A 47 24.03 1.84 2.59
CA GLY A 47 24.73 1.11 1.54
C GLY A 47 24.15 1.38 0.14
N GLU A 48 23.70 2.60 -0.14
CA GLU A 48 23.10 2.98 -1.44
C GLU A 48 21.76 2.29 -1.77
N VAL A 49 21.12 1.65 -0.79
CA VAL A 49 19.80 1.04 -0.93
C VAL A 49 18.85 1.64 0.10
N ASP A 50 17.71 2.13 -0.38
CA ASP A 50 16.56 2.52 0.42
C ASP A 50 15.62 1.33 0.55
N VAL A 51 15.28 0.93 1.78
CA VAL A 51 14.35 -0.16 2.05
C VAL A 51 13.15 0.38 2.80
N LYS A 52 11.97 0.20 2.23
CA LYS A 52 10.69 0.56 2.87
C LYS A 52 9.89 -0.72 3.13
N VAL A 53 9.33 -0.83 4.33
CA VAL A 53 8.53 -1.97 4.74
C VAL A 53 7.18 -1.50 5.26
N THR A 54 6.11 -2.04 4.71
CA THR A 54 4.72 -1.78 5.12
C THR A 54 4.08 -3.09 5.59
N PRO A 55 3.68 -3.23 6.87
CA PRO A 55 2.97 -4.42 7.30
C PRO A 55 1.59 -4.51 6.66
N LEU A 56 1.27 -5.68 6.11
CA LEU A 56 -0.04 -6.00 5.54
C LEU A 56 -0.87 -6.81 6.54
N VAL A 57 -0.23 -7.76 7.25
CA VAL A 57 -0.87 -8.63 8.24
C VAL A 57 0.06 -8.77 9.45
N LEU A 58 -0.39 -8.31 10.62
CA LEU A 58 0.27 -8.52 11.93
C LEU A 58 -0.80 -8.80 12.98
N LYS A 59 -1.44 -9.96 12.87
CA LYS A 59 -2.55 -10.37 13.74
C LYS A 59 -2.33 -11.79 14.23
N ALA A 60 -2.55 -12.00 15.53
CA ALA A 60 -2.43 -13.31 16.14
C ALA A 60 -3.33 -14.35 15.44
N GLY A 61 -2.77 -15.53 15.16
CA GLY A 61 -3.42 -16.62 14.43
C GLY A 61 -3.35 -16.51 12.91
N GLU A 62 -2.83 -15.40 12.36
CA GLU A 62 -2.64 -15.20 10.92
C GLU A 62 -1.15 -15.17 10.57
N LYS A 63 -0.82 -15.54 9.32
CA LYS A 63 0.56 -15.48 8.83
C LYS A 63 0.99 -14.02 8.65
N PRO A 64 2.11 -13.58 9.24
CA PRO A 64 2.64 -12.24 9.04
C PRO A 64 2.97 -11.97 7.58
N GLN A 65 2.63 -10.77 7.10
CA GLN A 65 2.88 -10.34 5.72
C GLN A 65 3.36 -8.90 5.69
N PHE A 66 4.36 -8.65 4.85
CA PHE A 66 4.97 -7.34 4.67
C PHE A 66 5.12 -7.03 3.18
N GLU A 67 4.64 -5.88 2.74
CA GLU A 67 5.06 -5.29 1.48
C GLU A 67 6.45 -4.66 1.69
N ILE A 68 7.39 -4.96 0.81
CA ILE A 68 8.76 -4.46 0.87
C ILE A 68 9.13 -3.84 -0.47
N GLU A 69 9.70 -2.64 -0.42
CA GLU A 69 10.25 -1.92 -1.57
C GLU A 69 11.76 -1.69 -1.34
N PHE A 70 12.57 -2.13 -2.30
CA PHE A 70 14.00 -1.87 -2.37
C PHE A 70 14.28 -0.94 -3.55
N ASN A 71 14.93 0.19 -3.29
CA ASN A 71 15.27 1.18 -4.30
C ASN A 71 16.77 1.49 -4.26
N THR A 72 17.41 1.48 -5.42
CA THR A 72 18.80 1.92 -5.59
C THR A 72 19.02 2.40 -7.03
N HIS A 73 20.09 3.15 -7.26
CA HIS A 73 20.50 3.60 -8.59
C HIS A 73 21.95 3.22 -8.91
N SER A 74 22.60 2.44 -8.05
CA SER A 74 24.05 2.22 -8.10
C SER A 74 24.48 0.78 -7.85
N VAL A 75 23.66 -0.05 -7.21
CA VAL A 75 23.96 -1.47 -6.96
C VAL A 75 22.91 -2.41 -7.56
N GLU A 76 23.32 -3.66 -7.77
CA GLU A 76 22.42 -4.73 -8.18
C GLU A 76 21.78 -5.43 -6.98
N LEU A 77 20.49 -5.75 -7.08
CA LEU A 77 19.69 -6.37 -6.02
C LEU A 77 19.52 -7.89 -6.23
N ASP A 78 20.64 -8.62 -6.37
CA ASP A 78 20.66 -10.07 -6.62
C ASP A 78 20.73 -10.90 -5.33
N PHE A 79 19.62 -10.94 -4.60
CA PHE A 79 19.48 -11.73 -3.37
C PHE A 79 18.11 -12.37 -3.25
N ASP A 80 18.02 -13.49 -2.55
CA ASP A 80 16.74 -14.08 -2.16
C ASP A 80 16.30 -13.53 -0.80
N ILE A 81 15.27 -12.68 -0.82
CA ILE A 81 14.72 -12.00 0.36
C ILE A 81 14.24 -13.03 1.39
N SER A 82 13.70 -14.17 0.94
CA SER A 82 13.22 -15.23 1.83
C SER A 82 14.33 -15.91 2.64
N GLN A 83 15.57 -15.86 2.15
CA GLN A 83 16.74 -16.48 2.79
C GLN A 83 17.45 -15.54 3.76
N ILE A 84 17.21 -14.23 3.66
CA ILE A 84 17.90 -13.20 4.46
C ILE A 84 16.99 -12.49 5.46
N ALA A 85 15.70 -12.84 5.48
CA ALA A 85 14.71 -12.27 6.38
C ALA A 85 14.45 -13.15 7.61
N SER A 86 14.13 -12.51 8.73
CA SER A 86 13.63 -13.18 9.93
C SER A 86 12.68 -12.27 10.70
N LEU A 87 11.63 -12.85 11.29
CA LEU A 87 10.67 -12.15 12.14
C LEU A 87 10.84 -12.63 13.58
N THR A 88 11.04 -11.69 14.50
CA THR A 88 11.22 -11.99 15.93
C THR A 88 10.16 -11.29 16.76
N ASP A 89 9.57 -11.98 17.74
CA ASP A 89 8.61 -11.40 18.69
C ASP A 89 9.29 -10.80 19.95
N GLU A 90 8.52 -10.22 20.89
CA GLU A 90 9.13 -9.67 22.12
C GLU A 90 9.77 -10.71 23.04
N ASP A 91 9.37 -11.97 22.93
CA ASP A 91 9.88 -13.07 23.75
C ASP A 91 11.15 -13.67 23.14
N GLY A 92 11.54 -13.22 21.95
CA GLY A 92 12.74 -13.65 21.23
C GLY A 92 12.53 -14.89 20.36
N ASN A 93 11.28 -15.34 20.15
CA ASN A 93 11.00 -16.41 19.20
C ASN A 93 11.18 -15.88 17.79
N SER A 94 11.97 -16.58 16.97
CA SER A 94 12.33 -16.15 15.62
C SER A 94 11.80 -17.13 14.57
N ASP A 95 11.05 -16.62 13.59
CA ASP A 95 10.69 -17.33 12.36
C ASP A 95 11.61 -16.88 11.22
N THR A 96 12.30 -17.83 10.61
CA THR A 96 13.17 -17.62 9.44
C THR A 96 12.59 -18.23 8.17
N SER A 97 11.41 -18.84 8.25
CA SER A 97 10.76 -19.52 7.12
C SER A 97 9.73 -18.61 6.50
N SER A 98 10.05 -18.09 5.30
CA SER A 98 9.19 -17.18 4.56
C SER A 98 9.20 -17.48 3.05
N THR A 99 8.23 -16.90 2.34
CA THR A 99 8.16 -16.92 0.87
C THR A 99 8.17 -15.47 0.37
N TRP A 100 8.88 -15.23 -0.73
CA TRP A 100 8.86 -13.96 -1.44
C TRP A 100 7.96 -14.02 -2.68
N GLU A 101 6.96 -13.15 -2.73
CA GLU A 101 6.08 -12.96 -3.87
C GLU A 101 6.29 -11.56 -4.47
N GLY A 102 7.21 -11.45 -5.42
CA GLY A 102 7.59 -10.14 -5.97
C GLY A 102 8.61 -10.22 -7.10
N SER A 103 9.33 -9.12 -7.31
CA SER A 103 10.40 -9.06 -8.30
C SER A 103 11.44 -10.17 -8.04
N PRO A 104 11.86 -10.92 -9.08
CA PRO A 104 12.93 -11.91 -8.95
C PRO A 104 14.27 -11.24 -8.59
N PRO A 105 15.30 -12.00 -8.19
CA PRO A 105 16.65 -11.46 -7.98
C PRO A 105 17.19 -10.72 -9.22
N GLY A 106 17.94 -9.64 -8.98
CA GLY A 106 18.56 -8.78 -10.00
C GLY A 106 17.91 -7.40 -10.14
N GLY A 107 18.49 -6.56 -11.00
CA GLY A 107 18.01 -5.19 -11.26
C GLY A 107 18.35 -4.20 -10.13
N HIS A 108 17.73 -3.02 -10.16
CA HIS A 108 18.00 -1.90 -9.24
C HIS A 108 16.73 -1.33 -8.55
N HIS A 109 15.56 -1.90 -8.84
CA HIS A 109 14.33 -1.71 -8.06
C HIS A 109 13.65 -3.06 -7.89
N ARG A 110 13.26 -3.41 -6.66
CA ARG A 110 12.52 -4.64 -6.37
C ARG A 110 11.38 -4.35 -5.41
N SER A 111 10.22 -4.94 -5.64
CA SER A 111 9.09 -4.86 -4.72
C SER A 111 8.29 -6.15 -4.69
N GLY A 112 7.56 -6.37 -3.61
CA GLY A 112 6.75 -7.57 -3.41
C GLY A 112 6.35 -7.79 -1.97
N THR A 113 5.74 -8.94 -1.73
CA THR A 113 5.25 -9.37 -0.42
C THR A 113 6.13 -10.47 0.15
N LEU A 114 6.62 -10.26 1.37
CA LEU A 114 7.25 -11.28 2.18
C LEU A 114 6.20 -11.90 3.11
N ILE A 115 6.05 -13.23 3.04
CA ILE A 115 5.03 -13.99 3.77
C ILE A 115 5.71 -14.99 4.68
N PHE A 116 5.55 -14.85 6.00
CA PHE A 116 6.07 -15.82 6.97
C PHE A 116 5.16 -17.05 7.05
N THR A 117 5.75 -18.21 7.31
CA THR A 117 5.01 -19.48 7.29
C THR A 117 4.30 -19.77 8.60
N ALA A 118 4.87 -19.38 9.74
CA ALA A 118 4.25 -19.54 11.04
C ALA A 118 3.17 -18.47 11.27
N PRO A 119 1.99 -18.84 11.79
CA PRO A 119 1.03 -17.87 12.29
C PRO A 119 1.62 -17.08 13.46
N LEU A 120 1.33 -15.78 13.53
CA LEU A 120 1.75 -14.93 14.63
C LEU A 120 1.09 -15.40 15.93
N ILE A 121 1.88 -15.48 17.01
CA ILE A 121 1.33 -15.68 18.35
C ILE A 121 0.86 -14.34 18.94
N GLN A 122 0.18 -14.35 20.08
CA GLN A 122 -0.18 -13.11 20.75
C GLN A 122 1.09 -12.42 21.27
N THR A 123 1.46 -11.29 20.68
CA THR A 123 2.61 -10.46 21.04
C THR A 123 2.23 -8.99 21.21
N LYS A 124 3.11 -8.24 21.87
CA LYS A 124 3.13 -6.78 21.99
C LYS A 124 3.96 -6.12 20.90
N SER A 125 4.95 -6.81 20.36
CA SER A 125 5.78 -6.27 19.29
C SER A 125 6.37 -7.33 18.39
N VAL A 126 6.70 -6.92 17.17
CA VAL A 126 7.45 -7.73 16.21
C VAL A 126 8.60 -6.93 15.63
N ASN A 127 9.71 -7.61 15.35
CA ASN A 127 10.88 -7.08 14.68
C ASN A 127 11.17 -7.89 13.41
N LEU A 128 11.05 -7.24 12.25
CA LEU A 128 11.56 -7.79 10.99
C LEU A 128 13.02 -7.41 10.84
N THR A 129 13.88 -8.40 10.65
CA THR A 129 15.28 -8.21 10.30
C THR A 129 15.52 -8.66 8.86
N ILE A 130 16.22 -7.84 8.07
CA ILE A 130 16.71 -8.19 6.73
C ILE A 130 18.24 -8.00 6.72
N ARG A 131 18.98 -9.06 6.43
CA ARG A 131 20.45 -9.10 6.55
C ARG A 131 21.18 -8.84 5.23
N ASP A 132 22.41 -8.37 5.34
CA ASP A 132 23.44 -8.42 4.29
C ASP A 132 23.05 -7.82 2.92
N ILE A 133 22.34 -6.68 2.91
CA ILE A 133 22.05 -5.95 1.68
C ILE A 133 23.00 -4.76 1.55
N SER A 134 23.81 -4.79 0.49
CA SER A 134 24.74 -3.74 0.08
C SER A 134 25.68 -3.25 1.20
N GLY A 135 26.38 -4.20 1.82
CA GLY A 135 27.38 -3.90 2.88
C GLY A 135 26.80 -3.47 4.24
N VAL A 136 25.47 -3.35 4.36
CA VAL A 136 24.79 -3.16 5.66
C VAL A 136 24.44 -4.54 6.21
N SER A 137 25.04 -4.88 7.36
CA SER A 137 24.91 -6.22 7.97
C SER A 137 23.48 -6.58 8.38
N LYS A 138 22.72 -5.61 8.89
CA LYS A 138 21.30 -5.80 9.25
C LYS A 138 20.50 -4.51 9.14
N ARG A 139 19.26 -4.65 8.68
CA ARG A 139 18.21 -3.63 8.76
C ARG A 139 17.08 -4.19 9.62
N GLU A 140 16.63 -3.40 10.59
CA GLU A 140 15.64 -3.81 11.59
C GLU A 140 14.44 -2.86 11.54
N PHE A 141 13.23 -3.42 11.56
CA PHE A 141 11.97 -2.70 11.52
C PHE A 141 11.05 -3.24 12.63
N THR A 142 10.55 -2.37 13.50
CA THR A 142 9.85 -2.79 14.73
C THR A 142 8.47 -2.16 14.83
N TRP A 143 7.43 -2.98 14.97
CA TRP A 143 6.05 -2.52 15.18
C TRP A 143 5.52 -2.95 16.54
N GLN A 144 4.75 -2.07 17.17
CA GLN A 144 3.96 -2.37 18.36
C GLN A 144 2.55 -2.82 17.93
N LEU A 145 1.99 -3.81 18.61
CA LEU A 145 0.70 -4.45 18.31
C LEU A 145 -0.36 -4.18 19.38
#